data_AF-A0A7S0L188-F1
#
_entry.id   AF-A0A7S0L188-F1
#
_cell.length_a   1.000
_cell.length_b   1.000
_cell.length_c   1.000
_cell.angle_alpha   90.00
_cell.angle_beta   90.00
_cell.angle_gamma   90.00
#
_symmetry.space_group_name_H-M   'P 1'
#
loop_
_entity.id
_entity.type
_entity.pdbx_description
1 polymer ?
#
loop_
_entity_poly.entity_id
_entity_poly.type
_entity_poly.pdbx_seq_one_letter_code
_entity_poly.pdbx_strand_id
1 'polypeptide(L)'
;LLMIRPRLQFILNLKGCAKNPLVLTGEVMNQEDTLRLASFLQMPALVTSINYIRMHLAFLFGYHSVAACLAEKNSDIYSVAFATAITRSHCFLEALNFVALARSDATKKKGNIAHAKTNHERLQKWKKSSKKQYCPLLSLVEAEIISVTDKPKRAATFYQSSIQALHMDNCIHTEALAHELAGNFYRMVANDQPAAREHALQAYDLYIKWGADAKA
;
A
#
# COMPACT_ATOMS: atom_id res chain seq x y z
N LEU A 1 -13.25 1.86 22.18
CA LEU A 1 -11.83 2.30 22.26
C LEU A 1 -10.85 1.32 21.62
N LEU A 2 -10.99 -0.01 21.83
CA LEU A 2 -10.00 -0.99 21.37
C LEU A 2 -9.75 -1.00 19.84
N MET A 3 -10.79 -0.83 19.02
CA MET A 3 -10.67 -0.74 17.56
C MET A 3 -9.94 0.51 17.04
N ILE A 4 -9.80 1.55 17.86
CA ILE A 4 -9.18 2.83 17.46
C ILE A 4 -7.66 2.79 17.70
N ARG A 5 -7.22 2.11 18.76
CA ARG A 5 -5.80 2.05 19.18
C ARG A 5 -4.84 1.66 18.04
N PRO A 6 -5.12 0.64 17.20
CA PRO A 6 -4.24 0.29 16.08
C PRO A 6 -4.00 1.44 15.11
N ARG A 7 -5.03 2.24 14.83
CA ARG A 7 -4.93 3.39 13.91
C ARG A 7 -4.15 4.55 14.52
N LEU A 8 -4.32 4.79 15.82
CA LEU A 8 -3.54 5.81 16.53
C LEU A 8 -2.07 5.41 16.61
N GLN A 9 -1.79 4.14 16.91
CA GLN A 9 -0.41 3.65 16.94
C GLN A 9 0.22 3.69 15.55
N PHE A 10 -0.53 3.37 14.49
CA PHE A 10 -0.07 3.53 13.11
C PHE A 10 0.43 4.95 12.81
N ILE A 11 -0.34 5.97 13.23
CA ILE A 11 0.06 7.38 13.08
C ILE A 11 1.35 7.64 13.86
N LEU A 12 1.45 7.20 15.11
CA LEU A 12 2.67 7.37 15.92
C LEU A 12 3.89 6.65 15.31
N ASN A 13 3.69 5.48 14.70
CA ASN A 13 4.74 4.76 13.99
C ASN A 13 5.24 5.56 12.78
N LEU A 14 4.33 6.13 11.99
CA LEU A 14 4.68 6.98 10.84
C LEU A 14 5.33 8.30 11.25
N LYS A 15 4.98 8.86 12.41
CA LYS A 15 5.64 10.04 13.00
C LYS A 15 7.03 9.76 13.59
N GLY A 16 7.49 8.51 13.61
CA GLY A 16 8.76 8.14 14.23
C GLY A 16 8.75 8.08 15.76
N CYS A 17 7.57 8.06 16.37
CA CYS A 17 7.44 7.93 17.83
C CYS A 17 7.57 6.48 18.32
N ALA A 18 7.59 5.50 17.41
CA ALA A 18 7.79 4.09 17.74
C ALA A 18 9.26 3.67 17.54
N LYS A 19 9.81 2.87 18.47
CA LYS A 19 11.18 2.33 18.36
C LYS A 19 11.40 1.50 17.09
N ASN A 20 10.37 0.76 16.66
CA ASN A 20 10.37 0.01 15.43
C ASN A 20 9.11 0.40 14.63
N PRO A 21 9.25 1.00 13.44
CA PRO A 21 8.10 1.49 12.67
C PRO A 21 7.16 0.36 12.21
N LEU A 22 7.61 -0.90 12.18
CA LEU A 22 6.81 -2.05 11.74
C LEU A 22 6.00 -2.73 12.85
N VAL A 23 6.30 -2.42 14.11
CA VAL A 23 5.65 -3.06 15.26
C VAL A 23 4.71 -2.05 15.89
N LEU A 24 3.43 -2.40 16.02
CA LEU A 24 2.41 -1.55 16.64
C LEU A 24 2.52 -1.58 18.18
N THR A 25 3.69 -1.20 18.69
CA THR A 25 3.96 -1.11 20.12
C THR A 25 4.56 0.25 20.45
N GLY A 26 3.90 0.96 21.34
CA GLY A 26 4.28 2.30 21.76
C GLY A 26 3.33 2.84 22.83
N GLU A 27 3.15 4.15 22.83
CA GLU A 27 2.39 4.88 23.84
C GLU A 27 0.93 4.43 23.96
N VAL A 28 0.27 4.07 22.84
CA VAL A 28 -1.19 3.85 22.84
C VAL A 28 -1.59 2.37 22.82
N MET A 29 -0.67 1.46 22.51
CA MET A 29 -0.90 0.01 22.57
C MET A 29 0.39 -0.82 22.52
N ASN A 30 0.26 -2.08 22.91
CA ASN A 30 1.21 -3.15 22.60
C ASN A 30 0.57 -4.14 21.60
N GLN A 31 1.26 -4.46 20.51
CA GLN A 31 0.76 -5.30 19.43
C GLN A 31 0.37 -6.70 19.90
N GLU A 32 1.27 -7.36 20.63
CA GLU A 32 1.11 -8.76 21.06
C GLU A 32 -0.01 -8.89 22.09
N ASP A 33 -0.04 -7.99 23.07
CA ASP A 33 -1.09 -7.96 24.09
C ASP A 33 -2.47 -7.70 23.45
N THR A 34 -2.53 -6.79 22.47
CA THR A 34 -3.78 -6.48 21.77
C THR A 34 -4.25 -7.64 20.91
N LEU A 35 -3.34 -8.37 20.26
CA LEU A 35 -3.68 -9.58 19.50
C LEU A 35 -4.18 -10.69 20.42
N ARG A 36 -3.52 -10.93 21.55
CA ARG A 36 -3.96 -11.91 22.56
C ARG A 36 -5.36 -11.56 23.09
N LEU A 37 -5.59 -10.30 23.41
CA LEU A 37 -6.90 -9.82 23.86
C LEU A 37 -7.96 -9.98 22.76
N ALA A 38 -7.63 -9.67 21.50
CA ALA A 38 -8.55 -9.86 20.37
C ALA A 38 -8.93 -11.33 20.20
N SER A 39 -7.98 -12.26 20.34
CA SER A 39 -8.25 -13.70 20.29
C SER A 39 -9.11 -14.17 21.46
N PHE A 40 -8.79 -13.73 22.69
CA PHE A 40 -9.56 -14.07 23.88
C PHE A 40 -11.02 -13.58 23.79
N LEU A 41 -11.23 -12.37 23.28
CA LEU A 41 -12.54 -11.77 23.08
C LEU A 41 -13.23 -12.22 21.77
N GLN A 42 -12.61 -13.11 20.99
CA GLN A 42 -13.11 -13.58 19.69
C GLN A 42 -13.49 -12.44 18.73
N MET A 43 -12.60 -11.46 18.59
CA MET A 43 -12.77 -10.27 17.75
C MET A 43 -11.94 -10.35 16.46
N PRO A 44 -12.34 -11.14 15.45
CA PRO A 44 -11.56 -11.30 14.22
C PRO A 44 -11.36 -9.98 13.47
N ALA A 45 -12.34 -9.07 13.50
CA ALA A 45 -12.22 -7.75 12.88
C ALA A 45 -11.06 -6.92 13.42
N LEU A 46 -10.73 -7.05 14.71
CA LEU A 46 -9.59 -6.37 15.33
C LEU A 46 -8.27 -6.98 14.85
N VAL A 47 -8.18 -8.31 14.77
CA VAL A 47 -7.03 -9.02 14.23
C VAL A 47 -6.79 -8.63 12.77
N THR A 48 -7.82 -8.66 11.94
CA THR A 48 -7.76 -8.21 10.53
C THR A 48 -7.27 -6.77 10.43
N SER A 49 -7.80 -5.86 11.26
CA SER A 49 -7.37 -4.45 11.27
C SER A 49 -5.90 -4.30 11.66
N ILE A 50 -5.42 -5.03 12.67
CA ILE A 50 -4.01 -5.00 13.10
C ILE A 50 -3.11 -5.51 11.98
N ASN A 51 -3.43 -6.66 11.40
CA ASN A 51 -2.65 -7.25 10.31
C ASN A 51 -2.63 -6.35 9.07
N TYR A 52 -3.75 -5.72 8.72
CA TYR A 52 -3.81 -4.76 7.61
C TYR A 52 -2.88 -3.56 7.85
N ILE A 53 -2.90 -2.99 9.06
CA ILE A 53 -2.05 -1.84 9.41
C ILE A 53 -0.57 -2.24 9.37
N ARG A 54 -0.23 -3.42 9.90
CA ARG A 54 1.13 -3.95 9.84
C ARG A 54 1.59 -4.21 8.41
N MET A 55 0.70 -4.73 7.55
CA MET A 55 0.97 -4.91 6.13
C MET A 55 1.25 -3.57 5.46
N HIS A 56 0.46 -2.54 5.80
CA HIS A 56 0.63 -1.20 5.26
C HIS A 56 1.99 -0.60 5.67
N LEU A 57 2.37 -0.69 6.94
CA LEU A 57 3.69 -0.27 7.41
C LEU A 57 4.80 -1.05 6.70
N ALA A 58 4.70 -2.38 6.66
CA ALA A 58 5.69 -3.22 5.99
C ALA A 58 5.87 -2.82 4.52
N PHE A 59 4.78 -2.55 3.80
CA PHE A 59 4.85 -2.09 2.42
C PHE A 59 5.51 -0.71 2.28
N LEU A 60 5.07 0.28 3.07
CA LEU A 60 5.62 1.64 3.02
C LEU A 60 7.13 1.66 3.33
N PHE A 61 7.60 0.82 4.25
CA PHE A 61 9.02 0.75 4.60
C PHE A 61 9.81 -0.26 3.75
N GLY A 62 9.24 -0.78 2.65
CA GLY A 62 9.95 -1.66 1.70
C GLY A 62 10.13 -3.11 2.15
N TYR A 63 9.52 -3.54 3.26
CA TYR A 63 9.55 -4.91 3.76
C TYR A 63 8.51 -5.80 3.05
N HIS A 64 8.66 -5.94 1.73
CA HIS A 64 7.65 -6.57 0.86
C HIS A 64 7.34 -8.04 1.19
N SER A 65 8.35 -8.81 1.60
CA SER A 65 8.14 -10.21 2.02
C SER A 65 7.29 -10.31 3.29
N VAL A 66 7.47 -9.38 4.23
CA VAL A 66 6.66 -9.31 5.47
C VAL A 66 5.23 -8.89 5.13
N ALA A 67 5.07 -7.89 4.26
CA ALA A 67 3.76 -7.46 3.79
C ALA A 67 2.99 -8.60 3.09
N ALA A 68 3.64 -9.44 2.28
CA ALA A 68 3.00 -10.57 1.63
C ALA A 68 2.52 -11.63 2.63
N CYS A 69 3.35 -11.97 3.62
CA CYS A 69 2.95 -12.90 4.69
C CYS A 69 1.74 -12.38 5.48
N LEU A 70 1.67 -11.07 5.74
CA LEU A 70 0.54 -10.46 6.43
C LEU A 70 -0.72 -10.41 5.55
N ALA A 71 -0.57 -10.20 4.25
CA ALA A 71 -1.67 -10.25 3.28
C ALA A 71 -2.29 -11.66 3.24
N GLU A 72 -1.46 -12.70 3.19
CA GLU A 72 -1.89 -14.10 3.18
C GLU A 72 -2.69 -14.47 4.45
N LYS A 73 -2.20 -14.04 5.62
CA LYS A 73 -2.91 -14.19 6.91
C LYS A 73 -4.27 -13.48 6.94
N ASN A 74 -4.47 -12.52 6.06
CA ASN A 74 -5.70 -11.76 5.91
C ASN A 74 -6.50 -12.14 4.66
N SER A 75 -6.18 -13.25 3.97
CA SER A 75 -6.83 -13.63 2.71
C SER A 75 -8.35 -13.76 2.81
N ASP A 76 -8.87 -14.19 3.97
CA ASP A 76 -10.30 -14.27 4.27
C ASP A 76 -11.01 -12.92 4.31
N ILE A 77 -10.28 -11.79 4.29
CA ILE A 77 -10.88 -10.45 4.24
C ILE A 77 -11.78 -10.26 3.01
N TYR A 78 -11.56 -11.05 1.95
CA TYR A 78 -12.34 -11.02 0.72
C TYR A 78 -13.55 -11.96 0.72
N SER A 79 -13.74 -12.77 1.75
CA SER A 79 -14.89 -13.70 1.87
C SER A 79 -16.24 -12.98 1.95
N VAL A 80 -16.23 -11.73 2.43
CA VAL A 80 -17.41 -10.88 2.46
C VAL A 80 -17.59 -10.19 1.09
N ALA A 81 -18.75 -10.39 0.47
CA ALA A 81 -19.03 -9.96 -0.91
C ALA A 81 -18.97 -8.44 -1.17
N PHE A 82 -18.83 -7.60 -0.13
CA PHE A 82 -18.86 -6.14 -0.25
C PHE A 82 -17.49 -5.50 -0.05
N ALA A 83 -17.18 -4.55 -0.94
CA ALA A 83 -16.00 -3.70 -0.81
C ALA A 83 -16.21 -2.68 0.32
N THR A 84 -15.43 -2.79 1.40
CA THR A 84 -15.28 -1.76 2.42
C THR A 84 -14.03 -0.93 2.13
N ALA A 85 -13.86 0.19 2.82
CA ALA A 85 -12.63 0.99 2.70
C ALA A 85 -11.37 0.17 3.03
N ILE A 86 -11.46 -0.75 4.02
CA ILE A 86 -10.32 -1.60 4.42
C ILE A 86 -10.06 -2.67 3.36
N THR A 87 -11.08 -3.38 2.87
CA THR A 87 -10.87 -4.46 1.89
C THR A 87 -10.33 -3.93 0.56
N ARG A 88 -10.78 -2.74 0.13
CA ARG A 88 -10.20 -2.05 -1.02
C ARG A 88 -8.73 -1.69 -0.80
N SER A 89 -8.42 -1.05 0.33
CA SER A 89 -7.05 -0.60 0.61
C SER A 89 -6.10 -1.79 0.78
N HIS A 90 -6.59 -2.89 1.35
CA HIS A 90 -5.86 -4.15 1.42
C HIS A 90 -5.57 -4.70 0.03
N CYS A 91 -6.58 -4.82 -0.83
CA CYS A 91 -6.41 -5.34 -2.20
C CYS A 91 -5.47 -4.49 -3.05
N PHE A 92 -5.55 -3.16 -2.90
CA PHE A 92 -4.64 -2.22 -3.56
C PHE A 92 -3.18 -2.40 -3.11
N LEU A 93 -2.92 -2.41 -1.81
CA LEU A 93 -1.56 -2.59 -1.29
C LEU A 93 -1.01 -3.99 -1.59
N GLU A 94 -1.86 -5.03 -1.51
CA GLU A 94 -1.48 -6.39 -1.85
C GLU A 94 -1.05 -6.50 -3.33
N ALA A 95 -1.79 -5.87 -4.25
CA ALA A 95 -1.43 -5.83 -5.66
C ALA A 95 -0.03 -5.20 -5.87
N LEU A 96 0.19 -4.01 -5.29
CA LEU A 96 1.48 -3.31 -5.39
C LEU A 96 2.61 -4.13 -4.77
N ASN A 97 2.36 -4.78 -3.63
CA ASN A 97 3.35 -5.60 -2.95
C ASN A 97 3.80 -6.79 -3.79
N PHE A 98 2.87 -7.45 -4.49
CA PHE A 98 3.22 -8.53 -5.41
C PHE A 98 3.98 -8.01 -6.63
N VAL A 99 3.71 -6.80 -7.13
CA VAL A 99 4.56 -6.21 -8.19
C VAL A 99 5.98 -5.95 -7.66
N ALA A 100 6.12 -5.41 -6.45
CA ALA A 100 7.43 -5.19 -5.83
C ALA A 100 8.22 -6.50 -5.68
N LEU A 101 7.57 -7.58 -5.23
CA LEU A 101 8.18 -8.91 -5.15
C LEU A 101 8.55 -9.49 -6.52
N ALA A 102 7.75 -9.21 -7.56
CA ALA A 102 8.07 -9.61 -8.93
C ALA A 102 9.32 -8.90 -9.47
N ARG A 103 9.61 -7.68 -8.98
CA ARG A 103 10.80 -6.90 -9.33
C ARG A 103 12.05 -7.42 -8.63
N SER A 104 11.93 -7.91 -7.39
CA SER A 104 13.06 -8.38 -6.58
C SER A 104 13.51 -9.81 -6.90
N ASP A 105 12.60 -10.67 -7.36
CA ASP A 105 12.88 -12.08 -7.61
C ASP A 105 12.37 -12.52 -8.99
N ALA A 106 13.31 -12.65 -9.94
CA ALA A 106 13.01 -13.06 -11.31
C ALA A 106 12.39 -14.47 -11.40
N THR A 107 12.72 -15.37 -10.45
CA THR A 107 12.22 -16.75 -10.45
C THR A 107 10.73 -16.81 -10.12
N LYS A 108 10.25 -15.89 -9.27
CA LYS A 108 8.84 -15.79 -8.85
C LYS A 108 8.05 -14.75 -9.63
N LYS A 109 8.69 -14.00 -10.54
CA LYS A 109 8.11 -12.89 -11.31
C LYS A 109 6.75 -13.22 -11.91
N LYS A 110 6.62 -14.35 -12.63
CA LYS A 110 5.36 -14.74 -13.29
C LYS A 110 4.22 -14.98 -12.28
N GLY A 111 4.50 -15.68 -11.19
CA GLY A 111 3.52 -15.97 -10.14
C GLY A 111 3.08 -14.72 -9.40
N ASN A 112 4.04 -13.85 -9.06
CA ASN A 112 3.76 -12.58 -8.38
C ASN A 112 2.94 -11.62 -9.26
N ILE A 113 3.27 -11.50 -10.55
CA ILE A 113 2.48 -10.69 -11.48
C ILE A 113 1.06 -11.25 -11.64
N ALA A 114 0.88 -12.58 -11.66
CA ALA A 114 -0.45 -13.17 -11.70
C ALA A 114 -1.29 -12.76 -10.47
N HIS A 115 -0.71 -12.80 -9.26
CA HIS A 115 -1.38 -12.33 -8.04
C HIS A 115 -1.72 -10.84 -8.08
N ALA A 116 -0.81 -10.00 -8.59
CA ALA A 116 -1.07 -8.58 -8.76
C ALA A 116 -2.25 -8.34 -9.72
N LYS A 117 -2.32 -9.08 -10.84
CA LYS A 117 -3.42 -9.01 -11.81
C LYS A 117 -4.75 -9.48 -11.21
N THR A 118 -4.78 -10.56 -10.43
CA THR A 118 -6.00 -11.00 -9.73
C THR A 118 -6.54 -9.91 -8.80
N ASN A 119 -5.67 -9.23 -8.06
CA ASN A 119 -6.07 -8.11 -7.21
C ASN A 119 -6.54 -6.89 -8.03
N HIS A 120 -5.86 -6.58 -9.14
CA HIS A 120 -6.30 -5.54 -10.08
C HIS A 120 -7.71 -5.81 -10.63
N GLU A 121 -8.00 -7.04 -11.08
CA GLU A 121 -9.32 -7.45 -11.56
C GLU A 121 -10.39 -7.34 -10.45
N ARG A 122 -10.04 -7.67 -9.20
CA ARG A 122 -10.93 -7.52 -8.05
C ARG A 122 -11.30 -6.05 -7.81
N LEU A 123 -10.30 -5.15 -7.81
CA LEU A 123 -10.53 -3.71 -7.74
C LEU A 123 -11.40 -3.21 -8.91
N GLN A 124 -11.20 -3.76 -10.12
CA GLN A 124 -11.97 -3.39 -11.30
C GLN A 124 -13.43 -3.83 -11.19
N LYS A 125 -13.71 -5.01 -10.63
CA LYS A 125 -15.08 -5.47 -10.34
C LYS A 125 -15.77 -4.54 -9.34
N TRP A 126 -15.05 -4.10 -8.30
CA TRP A 126 -15.59 -3.21 -7.28
C TRP A 126 -15.77 -1.75 -7.72
N LYS A 127 -15.07 -1.32 -8.79
CA LYS A 127 -15.18 0.02 -9.39
C LYS A 127 -16.62 0.44 -9.69
N LYS A 128 -17.52 -0.51 -9.98
CA LYS A 128 -18.96 -0.24 -10.23
C LYS A 128 -19.61 0.58 -9.11
N SER A 129 -19.12 0.45 -7.87
CA SER A 129 -19.62 1.17 -6.70
C SER A 129 -19.20 2.65 -6.65
N SER A 130 -18.02 3.01 -7.18
CA SER A 130 -17.53 4.39 -7.22
C SER A 130 -16.36 4.53 -8.19
N LYS A 131 -16.60 5.07 -9.40
CA LYS A 131 -15.52 5.22 -10.38
C LYS A 131 -14.39 6.12 -9.87
N LYS A 132 -14.76 7.27 -9.28
CA LYS A 132 -13.82 8.30 -8.81
C LYS A 132 -12.82 7.76 -7.80
N GLN A 133 -13.26 6.92 -6.87
CA GLN A 133 -12.40 6.40 -5.80
C GLN A 133 -11.49 5.23 -6.24
N TYR A 134 -11.87 4.49 -7.28
CA TYR A 134 -11.13 3.31 -7.73
C TYR A 134 -10.22 3.59 -8.94
N CYS A 135 -10.58 4.54 -9.81
CA CYS A 135 -9.78 4.88 -10.99
C CYS A 135 -8.31 5.17 -10.66
N PRO A 136 -7.97 6.03 -9.66
CA PRO A 136 -6.57 6.34 -9.40
C PRO A 136 -5.77 5.13 -8.89
N LEU A 137 -6.40 4.29 -8.05
CA LEU A 137 -5.79 3.07 -7.53
C LEU A 137 -5.53 2.04 -8.63
N LEU A 138 -6.52 1.82 -9.51
CA LEU A 138 -6.38 0.94 -10.68
C LEU A 138 -5.27 1.44 -11.60
N SER A 139 -5.22 2.74 -11.90
CA SER A 139 -4.17 3.32 -12.73
C SER A 139 -2.78 3.13 -12.12
N LEU A 140 -2.63 3.28 -10.80
CA LEU A 140 -1.33 3.07 -10.15
C LEU A 140 -0.89 1.59 -10.20
N VAL A 141 -1.80 0.66 -9.92
CA VAL A 141 -1.52 -0.78 -10.01
C VAL A 141 -1.17 -1.19 -11.45
N GLU A 142 -1.90 -0.67 -12.44
CA GLU A 142 -1.62 -0.91 -13.86
C GLU A 142 -0.24 -0.35 -14.26
N ALA A 143 0.13 0.85 -13.77
CA ALA A 143 1.45 1.44 -14.01
C ALA A 143 2.58 0.54 -13.50
N GLU A 144 2.46 0.07 -12.26
CA GLU A 144 3.43 -0.83 -11.64
C GLU A 144 3.52 -2.17 -12.39
N ILE A 145 2.38 -2.80 -12.74
CA ILE A 145 2.37 -4.05 -13.53
C ILE A 145 3.10 -3.86 -14.87
N ILE A 146 2.69 -2.85 -15.67
CA ILE A 146 3.29 -2.54 -16.98
C ILE A 146 4.78 -2.29 -16.86
N SER A 147 5.22 -1.59 -15.81
CA SER A 147 6.63 -1.29 -15.59
C SER A 147 7.52 -2.52 -15.40
N VAL A 148 6.92 -3.68 -15.08
CA VAL A 148 7.61 -4.96 -14.87
C VAL A 148 7.38 -5.93 -16.04
N THR A 149 6.23 -5.86 -16.73
CA THR A 149 5.81 -6.85 -17.73
C THR A 149 5.99 -6.42 -19.18
N ASP A 150 5.80 -5.15 -19.48
CA ASP A 150 5.74 -4.64 -20.85
C ASP A 150 6.86 -3.65 -21.13
N LYS A 151 7.09 -3.33 -22.41
CA LYS A 151 8.06 -2.28 -22.78
C LYS A 151 7.66 -0.99 -22.02
N PRO A 152 8.48 -0.53 -21.06
CA PRO A 152 8.04 0.28 -19.91
C PRO A 152 7.51 1.69 -20.25
N LYS A 153 7.54 2.08 -21.52
CA LYS A 153 7.14 3.41 -22.00
C LYS A 153 5.67 3.75 -21.71
N ARG A 154 4.77 2.76 -21.57
CA ARG A 154 3.35 3.00 -21.27
C ARG A 154 3.06 3.26 -19.79
N ALA A 155 3.95 2.88 -18.87
CA ALA A 155 3.70 3.01 -17.43
C ALA A 155 3.61 4.48 -17.00
N ALA A 156 4.43 5.36 -17.60
CA ALA A 156 4.46 6.79 -17.31
C ALA A 156 3.07 7.46 -17.40
N THR A 157 2.29 7.14 -18.45
CA THR A 157 0.94 7.69 -18.64
C THR A 157 -0.02 7.27 -17.50
N PHE A 158 0.11 6.04 -17.01
CA PHE A 158 -0.71 5.55 -15.91
C PHE A 158 -0.30 6.16 -14.56
N TYR A 159 1.00 6.37 -14.31
CA TYR A 159 1.46 7.12 -13.14
C TYR A 159 0.90 8.54 -13.15
N GLN A 160 1.06 9.26 -14.26
CA GLN A 160 0.59 10.64 -14.40
C GLN A 160 -0.94 10.74 -14.16
N SER A 161 -1.71 9.84 -14.77
CA SER A 161 -3.17 9.78 -14.59
C SER A 161 -3.56 9.53 -13.13
N SER A 162 -2.87 8.60 -12.46
CA SER A 162 -3.13 8.32 -11.04
C SER A 162 -2.81 9.53 -10.17
N ILE A 163 -1.60 10.09 -10.29
CA ILE A 163 -1.13 11.24 -9.52
C ILE A 163 -2.07 12.44 -9.67
N GLN A 164 -2.42 12.79 -10.92
CA GLN A 164 -3.31 13.93 -11.17
C GLN A 164 -4.68 13.72 -10.51
N ALA A 165 -5.24 12.52 -10.59
CA ALA A 165 -6.54 12.24 -9.98
C ALA A 165 -6.49 12.25 -8.44
N LEU A 166 -5.40 11.74 -7.85
CA LEU A 166 -5.18 11.78 -6.40
C LEU A 166 -5.01 13.21 -5.90
N HIS A 167 -4.29 14.04 -6.64
CA HIS A 167 -4.08 15.45 -6.35
C HIS A 167 -5.40 16.23 -6.33
N MET A 168 -6.21 16.09 -7.38
CA MET A 168 -7.53 16.75 -7.46
C MET A 168 -8.47 16.38 -6.30
N ASP A 169 -8.30 15.18 -5.74
CA ASP A 169 -9.11 14.67 -4.63
C ASP A 169 -8.48 14.87 -3.26
N ASN A 170 -7.33 15.55 -3.17
CA ASN A 170 -6.55 15.75 -1.93
C ASN A 170 -6.23 14.42 -1.22
N CYS A 171 -5.98 13.36 -1.97
CA CYS A 171 -5.65 12.03 -1.45
C CYS A 171 -4.15 11.92 -1.07
N ILE A 172 -3.68 12.81 -0.18
CA ILE A 172 -2.25 13.05 0.09
C ILE A 172 -1.45 11.77 0.42
N HIS A 173 -2.02 10.82 1.16
CA HIS A 173 -1.32 9.59 1.56
C HIS A 173 -0.99 8.71 0.34
N THR A 174 -1.95 8.57 -0.56
CA THR A 174 -1.80 7.74 -1.76
C THR A 174 -1.03 8.50 -2.84
N GLU A 175 -1.17 9.83 -2.91
CA GLU A 175 -0.39 10.70 -3.80
C GLU A 175 1.11 10.60 -3.47
N ALA A 176 1.49 10.67 -2.19
CA ALA A 176 2.87 10.47 -1.74
C ALA A 176 3.44 9.13 -2.23
N LEU A 177 2.67 8.05 -2.03
CA LEU A 177 3.05 6.72 -2.49
C LEU A 177 3.15 6.63 -4.01
N ALA A 178 2.23 7.26 -4.75
CA ALA A 178 2.25 7.27 -6.21
C ALA A 178 3.49 7.98 -6.76
N HIS A 179 3.90 9.10 -6.14
CA HIS A 179 5.15 9.78 -6.45
C HIS A 179 6.38 8.92 -6.12
N GLU A 180 6.41 8.24 -4.97
CA GLU A 180 7.52 7.35 -4.62
C GLU A 180 7.70 6.22 -5.65
N LEU A 181 6.59 5.56 -6.02
CA LEU A 181 6.59 4.48 -7.01
C LEU A 181 7.00 4.99 -8.40
N ALA A 182 6.48 6.14 -8.82
CA ALA A 182 6.88 6.78 -10.07
C ALA A 182 8.36 7.15 -10.08
N GLY A 183 8.90 7.70 -8.99
CA GLY A 183 10.32 8.03 -8.86
C GLY A 183 11.20 6.79 -8.98
N ASN A 184 10.81 5.69 -8.34
CA ASN A 184 11.49 4.40 -8.47
C ASN A 184 11.43 3.85 -9.90
N PHE A 185 10.28 3.96 -10.58
CA PHE A 185 10.14 3.61 -11.99
C PHE A 185 11.09 4.43 -12.87
N TYR A 186 11.11 5.76 -12.74
CA TYR A 186 11.95 6.61 -13.56
C TYR A 186 13.44 6.34 -13.34
N ARG A 187 13.84 6.08 -12.09
CA ARG A 187 15.21 5.75 -11.73
C ARG A 187 15.65 4.39 -12.28
N MET A 188 14.84 3.36 -12.08
CA MET A 188 15.27 1.96 -12.30
C MET A 188 14.91 1.41 -13.68
N VAL A 189 13.88 1.96 -14.33
CA VAL A 189 13.29 1.38 -15.54
C VAL A 189 13.35 2.34 -16.72
N ALA A 190 12.93 3.60 -16.53
CA ALA A 190 12.96 4.60 -17.60
C ALA A 190 14.36 5.21 -17.79
N ASN A 191 15.23 5.11 -16.78
CA ASN A 191 16.55 5.74 -16.72
C ASN A 191 16.51 7.26 -16.92
N ASP A 192 15.53 7.92 -16.28
CA ASP A 192 15.33 9.38 -16.31
C ASP A 192 15.57 9.94 -14.90
N GLN A 193 16.81 10.38 -14.64
CA GLN A 193 17.21 10.87 -13.32
C GLN A 193 16.54 12.20 -12.92
N PRO A 194 16.36 13.19 -13.82
CA PRO A 194 15.58 14.39 -13.52
C PRO A 194 14.16 14.07 -13.05
N ALA A 195 13.41 13.25 -13.81
CA ALA A 195 12.05 12.86 -13.42
C ALA A 195 12.04 12.07 -12.11
N ALA A 196 12.99 11.15 -11.93
CA ALA A 196 13.12 10.40 -10.69
C ALA A 196 13.30 11.31 -9.46
N ARG A 197 14.16 12.33 -9.57
CA ARG A 197 14.42 13.29 -8.49
C ARG A 197 13.20 14.15 -8.20
N GLU A 198 12.51 14.64 -9.23
CA GLU A 198 11.29 15.42 -9.08
C GLU A 198 10.23 14.62 -8.31
N HIS A 199 9.95 13.39 -8.73
CA HIS A 199 8.99 12.52 -8.06
C HIS A 199 9.42 12.18 -6.62
N ALA A 200 10.72 11.97 -6.36
CA ALA A 200 11.22 11.73 -5.00
C ALA A 200 10.99 12.95 -4.08
N LEU A 201 11.23 14.17 -4.56
CA LEU A 201 10.96 15.40 -3.80
C LEU A 201 9.48 15.58 -3.50
N GLN A 202 8.62 15.34 -4.50
CA GLN A 202 7.16 15.41 -4.29
C GLN A 202 6.67 14.37 -3.27
N ALA A 203 7.19 13.14 -3.33
CA ALA A 203 6.89 12.11 -2.35
C ALA A 203 7.30 12.55 -0.93
N TYR A 204 8.53 13.06 -0.79
CA TYR A 204 9.06 13.60 0.48
C TYR A 204 8.14 14.70 1.04
N ASP A 205 7.84 15.73 0.25
CA ASP A 205 7.01 16.86 0.69
C ASP A 205 5.60 16.42 1.10
N LEU A 206 5.01 15.46 0.38
CA LEU A 206 3.70 14.90 0.70
C LEU A 206 3.74 14.02 1.96
N TYR A 207 4.82 13.26 2.19
CA TYR A 207 4.99 12.51 3.45
C TYR A 207 5.15 13.44 4.64
N ILE A 208 5.93 14.53 4.52
CA ILE A 208 6.03 15.56 5.55
C ILE A 208 4.67 16.23 5.80
N LYS A 209 3.94 16.59 4.75
CA LYS A 209 2.59 17.18 4.86
C LYS A 209 1.58 16.23 5.52
N TRP A 210 1.71 14.93 5.29
CA TRP A 210 0.94 13.90 5.98
C TRP A 210 1.34 13.78 7.46
N GLY A 211 2.58 14.13 7.83
CA GLY A 211 3.16 13.87 9.15
C GLY A 211 3.72 12.44 9.27
N ALA A 212 4.11 11.84 8.15
CA ALA A 212 4.79 10.55 8.10
C ALA A 212 6.31 10.73 8.14
N ASP A 213 6.81 11.43 9.17
CA ASP A 213 8.21 11.86 9.32
C ASP A 213 9.22 10.72 9.27
N ALA A 214 8.86 9.52 9.75
CA ALA A 214 9.72 8.35 9.67
C ALA A 214 9.85 7.77 8.26
N LYS A 215 8.90 8.07 7.37
CA LYS A 215 8.82 7.56 6.00
C LYS A 215 9.39 8.52 4.97
N ALA A 216 9.29 9.82 5.22
CA ALA A 216 9.87 10.89 4.39
C ALA A 216 11.41 10.73 4.31
#